data_AF-A0A8T3NFA5-F1
#
_entry.id   AF-A0A8T3NFA5-F1
#
_cell.length_a   1.000
_cell.length_b   1.000
_cell.length_c   1.000
_cell.angle_alpha   90.00
_cell.angle_beta   90.00
_cell.angle_gamma   90.00
#
_symmetry.space_group_name_H-M   'P 1'
#
loop_
_entity.id
_entity.type
_entity.pdbx_description
1 polymer ?
#
loop_
_entity_poly.entity_id
_entity_poly.type
_entity_poly.pdbx_seq_one_letter_code
_entity_poly.pdbx_strand_id
1 'polypeptide(L)' 'MASSYPAGRPLVSHEVIVELIGATTTGSGVRVQAALDPGAYPTTVKVSD' A
#
# COMPACT_ATOMS: atom_id res chain seq x y z
N MET A 1 10.21 15.26 -3.15
CA MET A 1 9.15 16.02 -3.85
C MET A 1 7.82 15.54 -3.32
N ALA A 2 7.01 16.42 -2.72
CA ALA A 2 5.70 16.05 -2.19
C ALA A 2 4.73 15.89 -3.36
N SER A 3 4.36 14.66 -3.68
CA SER A 3 3.23 14.40 -4.58
C SER A 3 1.96 14.84 -3.86
N SER A 4 1.31 15.88 -4.40
CA SER A 4 0.07 16.42 -3.83
C SER A 4 -1.10 15.57 -4.33
N TYR A 5 -1.64 14.70 -3.47
CA TYR A 5 -2.80 13.86 -3.80
C TYR A 5 -4.09 14.62 -3.47
N PRO A 6 -4.91 15.01 -4.46
CA PRO A 6 -6.22 15.59 -4.18
C PRO A 6 -7.17 14.52 -3.65
N ALA A 7 -8.00 14.88 -2.67
CA ALA A 7 -9.06 14.03 -2.15
C ALA A 7 -10.02 13.61 -3.29
N GLY A 8 -10.26 12.32 -3.45
CA GLY A 8 -11.21 11.78 -4.44
C GLY A 8 -10.61 11.23 -5.73
N ARG A 9 -9.32 10.90 -5.80
CA ARG A 9 -8.77 10.14 -6.94
C ARG A 9 -9.23 8.68 -6.89
N PRO A 10 -9.75 8.11 -8.00
CA PRO A 10 -10.09 6.69 -8.05
C PRO A 10 -8.83 5.82 -7.98
N LEU A 11 -8.94 4.66 -7.34
CA LEU A 11 -7.84 3.70 -7.11
C LEU A 11 -7.56 2.85 -8.35
N VAL A 12 -7.17 3.50 -9.45
CA VAL A 12 -7.04 2.85 -10.78
C VAL A 12 -5.71 2.13 -11.00
N SER A 13 -4.74 2.28 -10.10
CA SER A 13 -3.42 1.66 -10.24
C SER A 13 -2.80 1.30 -8.89
N HIS A 14 -1.88 0.33 -8.91
CA HIS A 14 -1.07 -0.03 -7.75
C HIS A 14 -0.25 1.15 -7.22
N GLU A 15 0.25 2.01 -8.10
CA GLU A 15 0.97 3.24 -7.72
C GLU A 15 0.10 4.14 -6.85
N VAL A 16 -1.12 4.46 -7.31
CA VAL A 16 -2.06 5.31 -6.56
C VAL A 16 -2.39 4.70 -5.19
N ILE A 17 -2.52 3.38 -5.12
CA ILE A 17 -2.80 2.67 -3.86
C ILE A 17 -1.60 2.73 -2.91
N VAL A 18 -0.39 2.44 -3.39
CA VAL A 18 0.85 2.49 -2.58
C VAL A 18 1.08 3.88 -2.03
N GLU A 19 0.92 4.89 -2.89
CA GLU A 19 1.04 6.30 -2.52
C GLU A 19 0.02 6.72 -1.46
N LEU A 20 -1.25 6.31 -1.61
CA LEU A 20 -2.30 6.58 -0.64
C LEU A 20 -2.01 5.94 0.72
N ILE A 21 -1.59 4.66 0.73
CA ILE A 21 -1.25 3.96 1.98
C ILE A 21 -0.05 4.65 2.65
N GLY A 22 0.99 4.98 1.89
CA GLY A 22 2.19 5.66 2.40
C GLY A 22 1.94 7.08 2.94
N ALA A 23 0.86 7.75 2.50
CA ALA A 23 0.44 9.04 3.04
C ALA A 23 -0.22 8.92 4.44
N THR A 24 -0.49 7.70 4.93
CA THR A 24 -1.17 7.48 6.20
C THR A 24 -0.21 7.63 7.39
N THR A 25 -0.67 8.34 8.42
CA THR A 25 -0.01 8.40 9.73
C THR A 25 -0.89 7.72 10.77
N THR A 26 -0.31 6.84 11.59
CA THR A 26 -1.05 6.13 12.64
C THR A 26 -1.48 7.09 13.76
N GLY A 27 -2.43 6.68 14.59
CA GLY A 27 -2.85 7.47 15.77
C GLY A 27 -1.73 7.73 16.79
N SER A 28 -0.67 6.91 16.77
CA SER A 28 0.55 7.11 17.58
C SER A 28 1.60 8.00 16.91
N GLY A 29 1.34 8.50 15.71
CA GLY A 29 2.25 9.41 14.98
C GLY A 29 3.30 8.72 14.09
N VAL A 30 3.20 7.40 13.87
CA VAL A 30 4.13 6.68 12.98
C VAL A 30 3.68 6.82 11.53
N ARG A 31 4.62 7.13 10.63
CA ARG A 31 4.35 7.16 9.19
C ARG A 31 4.38 5.75 8.61
N VAL A 32 3.37 5.41 7.81
CA VAL A 32 3.32 4.14 7.09
C VAL A 32 4.30 4.19 5.91
N GLN A 33 5.08 3.13 5.73
CA GLN A 33 5.86 2.90 4.52
C GLN A 33 5.18 1.81 3.70
N ALA A 34 4.97 2.08 2.42
CA ALA A 34 4.35 1.16 1.49
C ALA A 34 5.17 1.09 0.20
N ALA A 35 5.23 -0.10 -0.38
CA ALA A 35 5.86 -0.37 -1.66
C ALA A 35 5.09 -1.48 -2.38
N LEU A 36 5.12 -1.46 -3.71
CA LEU A 36 4.63 -2.57 -4.51
C LEU A 36 5.65 -3.71 -4.46
N ASP A 37 5.20 -4.90 -4.07
CA ASP A 37 5.96 -6.13 -4.25
C ASP A 37 5.50 -6.84 -5.53
N PRO A 38 6.36 -6.98 -6.55
CA PRO A 38 6.03 -7.69 -7.78
C PRO A 38 6.11 -9.23 -7.65
N GLY A 39 6.46 -9.75 -6.48
CA GLY A 39 6.52 -11.18 -6.21
C GLY A 39 5.21 -11.90 -6.53
N ALA A 40 5.32 -13.11 -7.06
CA ALA A 40 4.17 -13.99 -7.20
C ALA A 40 3.84 -14.60 -5.83
N TYR A 41 2.60 -14.43 -5.38
CA TYR A 41 2.08 -14.98 -4.14
C TYR A 41 1.15 -16.15 -4.44
N PRO A 42 1.66 -17.40 -4.51
CA PRO A 42 0.82 -18.57 -4.75
C PRO A 42 -0.18 -18.74 -3.60
N THR A 43 -1.42 -19.05 -3.93
CA THR A 43 -2.54 -19.15 -2.98
C THR A 43 -2.49 -20.40 -2.09
N THR A 44 -1.50 -21.27 -2.22
CA THR A 44 -1.53 -22.61 -1.62
C THR A 44 -0.23 -23.00 -0.93
N VAL A 45 -0.29 -23.10 0.39
CA VAL A 45 0.59 -23.96 1.19
C VAL A 45 -0.33 -24.87 2.00
N LYS A 46 -0.33 -26.18 1.70
CA LYS A 46 -0.94 -27.17 2.61
C LYS A 46 -0.03 -27.23 3.84
N VAL A 47 -0.50 -26.71 4.98
CA VAL A 47 0.16 -26.89 6.26
C VAL A 47 -0.30 -28.22 6.82
N SER A 48 0.60 -29.19 6.90
CA SER A 48 0.41 -30.42 7.68
C SER A 48 0.78 -30.15 9.14
N ASP A 49 0.05 -30.78 10.07
CA ASP A 49 0.31 -30.77 11.52
C ASP A 49 1.65 -31.43 11.86
#